data_AF-W0Z6I7-F1
#
_entry.id   AF-W0Z6I7-F1
#
_cell.length_a   1.000
_cell.length_b   1.000
_cell.length_c   1.000
_cell.angle_alpha   90.00
_cell.angle_beta   90.00
_cell.angle_gamma   90.00
#
_symmetry.space_group_name_H-M   'P 1'
#
loop_
_entity.id
_entity.type
_entity.pdbx_description
1 polymer ?
#
loop_
_entity_poly.entity_id
_entity_poly.type
_entity_poly.pdbx_seq_one_letter_code
_entity_poly.pdbx_strand_id
1 'polypeptide(L)'
;MMMSVDVPDPDVDAGQVIVSLTVFSADPIDQLASFGTERAAGESEHRYSLGTITFDQPDWNARIDQLESALDTLLDFLDPLPEAVLHAEGTVVRIFMTLPRGAETISARLVRRLANLNVTLWIDT
;
A
#
# COMPACT_ATOMS: atom_id res chain seq x y z
N MET A 1 -20.65 -5.75 47.47
CA MET A 1 -21.15 -5.67 46.08
C MET A 1 -20.13 -4.83 45.31
N MET A 2 -19.11 -5.47 44.73
CA MET A 2 -18.17 -4.78 43.85
C MET A 2 -18.83 -4.71 42.48
N MET A 3 -19.05 -3.50 41.97
CA MET A 3 -19.33 -3.29 40.56
C MET A 3 -18.02 -3.52 39.82
N SER A 4 -17.93 -4.60 39.05
CA SER A 4 -16.90 -4.73 38.03
C SER A 4 -17.18 -3.64 36.99
N VAL A 5 -16.33 -2.62 36.98
CA VAL A 5 -16.27 -1.67 35.88
C VAL A 5 -15.65 -2.46 34.73
N ASP A 6 -16.47 -2.76 33.73
CA ASP A 6 -15.99 -3.27 32.44
C ASP A 6 -15.22 -2.11 31.80
N VAL A 7 -13.90 -2.11 31.98
CA VAL A 7 -13.02 -1.17 31.28
C VAL A 7 -12.81 -1.80 29.91
N PRO A 8 -13.31 -1.21 28.81
CA PRO A 8 -12.98 -1.71 27.48
C PRO A 8 -11.46 -1.69 27.34
N ASP A 9 -10.90 -2.85 26.99
CA ASP A 9 -9.48 -2.99 26.72
C ASP A 9 -9.11 -2.02 25.57
N PRO A 10 -8.20 -1.07 25.77
CA PRO A 10 -7.83 -0.11 24.72
C PRO A 10 -7.00 -0.74 23.58
N ASP A 11 -6.67 -2.03 23.66
CA ASP A 11 -5.88 -2.78 22.66
C ASP A 11 -6.72 -3.39 21.50
N VAL A 12 -7.92 -2.88 21.24
CA VAL A 12 -8.74 -3.34 20.09
C VAL A 12 -8.32 -2.61 18.81
N ASP A 13 -7.09 -2.83 18.38
CA ASP A 13 -6.61 -2.58 17.02
C ASP A 13 -7.12 -3.70 16.09
N ALA A 14 -8.44 -3.90 16.03
CA ALA A 14 -9.01 -5.15 15.50
C ALA A 14 -9.14 -5.22 13.98
N GLY A 15 -8.82 -4.15 13.26
CA GLY A 15 -9.14 -4.07 11.83
C GLY A 15 -8.54 -2.92 11.05
N GLN A 16 -7.69 -2.07 11.66
CA GLN A 16 -7.12 -0.94 10.94
C GLN A 16 -6.08 -1.42 9.92
N VAL A 17 -6.26 -0.96 8.68
CA VAL A 17 -5.35 -1.23 7.58
C VAL A 17 -4.94 0.09 6.95
N ILE A 18 -3.65 0.24 6.70
CA ILE A 18 -3.10 1.34 5.92
C ILE A 18 -2.43 0.69 4.70
N VAL A 19 -2.71 1.19 3.51
CA VAL A 19 -2.03 0.79 2.26
C VAL A 19 -1.57 2.05 1.56
N SER A 20 -0.29 2.11 1.21
CA SER A 20 0.29 3.24 0.48
C SER A 20 1.08 2.75 -0.71
N LEU A 21 1.00 3.49 -1.83
CA LEU A 21 1.74 3.23 -3.05
C LEU A 21 2.75 4.34 -3.28
N THR A 22 4.02 3.96 -3.42
CA THR A 22 5.12 4.87 -3.71
C THR A 22 5.95 4.34 -4.87
N VAL A 23 6.32 5.19 -5.82
CA VAL A 23 7.29 4.89 -6.87
C VAL A 23 8.58 5.63 -6.57
N PHE A 24 9.69 4.90 -6.57
CA PHE A 24 11.05 5.45 -6.51
C PHE A 24 11.69 5.30 -7.88
N SER A 25 12.45 6.29 -8.31
CA SER A 25 13.14 6.26 -9.60
C SER A 25 14.43 7.05 -9.56
N ALA A 26 15.49 6.57 -10.23
CA ALA A 26 16.71 7.36 -10.42
C ALA A 26 16.47 8.58 -11.32
N ASP A 27 15.63 8.43 -12.34
CA ASP A 27 15.27 9.46 -13.32
C ASP A 27 13.85 10.00 -13.11
N PRO A 28 13.57 11.25 -13.52
CA PRO A 28 12.23 11.80 -13.42
C PRO A 28 11.24 11.06 -14.35
N ILE A 29 10.05 10.76 -13.82
CA ILE A 29 8.93 10.18 -14.55
C ILE A 29 7.86 11.27 -14.75
N ASP A 30 7.79 11.82 -15.96
CA ASP A 30 6.90 12.95 -16.29
C ASP A 30 5.43 12.65 -16.02
N GLN A 31 5.00 11.41 -16.26
CA GLN A 31 3.62 10.96 -16.03
C GLN A 31 3.23 11.00 -14.54
N LEU A 32 4.21 10.95 -13.63
CA LEU A 32 3.99 10.97 -12.19
C LEU A 32 4.24 12.35 -11.57
N ALA A 33 4.63 13.37 -12.36
CA ALA A 33 4.95 14.70 -11.85
C ALA A 33 3.78 15.36 -11.09
N SER A 34 2.53 15.00 -11.42
CA SER A 34 1.33 15.53 -10.75
C SER A 34 1.12 15.02 -9.32
N PHE A 35 1.71 13.89 -8.94
CA PHE A 35 1.58 13.32 -7.59
C PHE A 35 2.52 13.97 -6.56
N GLY A 36 3.30 14.97 -6.98
CA GLY A 36 4.35 15.56 -6.18
C GLY A 36 5.61 14.70 -6.21
N THR A 37 6.75 15.36 -6.33
CA THR A 37 8.06 14.70 -6.27
C THR A 37 8.75 15.19 -5.01
N GLU A 38 8.87 14.29 -4.02
CA GLU A 38 9.71 14.55 -2.87
C GLU A 38 11.12 14.06 -3.22
N ARG A 39 12.11 14.94 -3.07
CA ARG A 39 13.51 14.57 -3.08
C ARG A 39 14.11 15.16 -1.82
N ALA A 40 14.42 14.33 -0.83
CA ALA A 40 15.08 14.85 0.35
C ALA A 40 16.47 15.39 -0.04
N ALA A 41 16.93 16.44 0.64
CA ALA A 41 18.24 17.01 0.36
C ALA A 41 19.34 15.95 0.56
N GLY A 42 20.01 15.55 -0.51
CA GLY A 42 21.04 14.50 -0.50
C GLY A 42 20.59 13.14 -1.05
N GLU A 43 19.31 12.95 -1.37
CA GLU A 43 18.85 11.73 -2.03
C GLU A 43 19.10 11.78 -3.56
N SER A 44 19.55 10.66 -4.10
CA SER A 44 19.78 10.48 -5.55
C SER A 44 18.48 10.19 -6.32
N GLU A 45 17.43 9.78 -5.62
CA GLU A 45 16.21 9.20 -6.21
C GLU A 45 15.01 10.16 -6.10
N HIS A 46 14.10 10.06 -7.07
CA HIS A 46 12.81 10.71 -7.11
C HIS A 46 11.76 9.83 -6.42
N ARG A 47 11.02 10.39 -5.47
CA ARG A 47 9.91 9.71 -4.79
C ARG A 47 8.57 10.31 -5.21
N TYR A 48 7.68 9.44 -5.70
CA TYR A 48 6.32 9.77 -6.08
C TYR A 48 5.34 9.05 -5.15
N SER A 49 4.58 9.78 -4.34
CA SER A 49 3.55 9.21 -3.47
C SER A 49 2.21 9.24 -4.18
N LEU A 50 1.79 8.11 -4.75
CA LEU A 50 0.60 8.04 -5.61
C LEU A 50 -0.69 8.04 -4.80
N GLY A 51 -0.64 7.53 -3.56
CA GLY A 51 -1.80 7.56 -2.67
C GLY A 51 -1.59 6.76 -1.40
N THR A 52 -2.47 7.00 -0.43
CA THR A 52 -2.62 6.21 0.78
C THR A 52 -4.11 6.00 1.03
N ILE A 53 -4.51 4.76 1.27
CA ILE A 53 -5.86 4.37 1.65
C ILE A 53 -5.77 3.80 3.07
N THR A 54 -6.59 4.34 3.96
CA THR A 54 -6.73 3.84 5.33
C THR A 54 -8.18 3.46 5.55
N PHE A 55 -8.40 2.29 6.15
CA PHE A 55 -9.74 1.85 6.51
C PHE A 55 -9.70 1.01 7.79
N ASP A 56 -10.86 0.86 8.41
CA ASP A 56 -11.07 0.01 9.58
C ASP A 56 -12.11 -1.05 9.22
N GLN A 57 -11.73 -2.32 9.32
CA GLN A 57 -12.61 -3.43 9.05
C GLN A 57 -12.37 -4.58 10.03
N PRO A 58 -13.20 -4.72 11.08
CA PRO A 58 -13.01 -5.74 12.11
C PRO A 58 -13.32 -7.16 11.62
N ASP A 59 -14.24 -7.32 10.65
CA ASP A 59 -14.52 -8.64 10.06
C ASP A 59 -13.42 -9.02 9.06
N TRP A 60 -12.74 -10.13 9.33
CA TRP A 60 -11.57 -10.55 8.54
C TRP A 60 -11.92 -10.90 7.08
N ASN A 61 -13.11 -11.44 6.81
CA ASN A 61 -13.52 -11.77 5.45
C ASN A 61 -13.77 -10.47 4.66
N ALA A 62 -14.54 -9.55 5.23
CA ALA A 62 -14.80 -8.25 4.62
C ALA A 62 -13.51 -7.42 4.47
N ARG A 63 -12.55 -7.57 5.39
CA ARG A 63 -11.25 -6.89 5.34
C ARG A 63 -10.43 -7.33 4.15
N ILE A 64 -10.46 -8.61 3.78
CA ILE A 64 -9.76 -9.11 2.59
C ILE A 64 -10.33 -8.44 1.33
N ASP A 65 -11.65 -8.43 1.18
CA ASP A 65 -12.29 -7.81 0.01
C ASP A 65 -11.95 -6.31 -0.08
N GLN A 66 -11.97 -5.62 1.06
CA GLN A 66 -11.64 -4.20 1.12
C GLN A 66 -10.14 -3.92 0.86
N LEU A 67 -9.24 -4.79 1.34
CA LEU A 67 -7.82 -4.73 1.06
C LEU A 67 -7.55 -4.92 -0.44
N GLU A 68 -8.17 -5.92 -1.08
CA GLU A 68 -8.01 -6.14 -2.51
C GLU A 68 -8.52 -4.94 -3.32
N SER A 69 -9.67 -4.38 -2.94
CA SER A 69 -10.22 -3.19 -3.58
C SER A 69 -9.31 -1.97 -3.41
N ALA A 70 -8.70 -1.78 -2.23
CA ALA A 70 -7.76 -0.70 -1.98
C ALA A 70 -6.49 -0.86 -2.83
N LEU A 71 -5.98 -2.10 -2.94
CA LEU A 71 -4.84 -2.41 -3.78
C LEU A 71 -5.13 -2.18 -5.26
N ASP A 72 -6.26 -2.65 -5.78
CA ASP A 72 -6.65 -2.38 -7.17
C ASP A 72 -6.74 -0.88 -7.43
N THR A 73 -7.40 -0.14 -6.54
CA THR A 73 -7.55 1.33 -6.67
C THR A 73 -6.19 2.03 -6.75
N LEU A 74 -5.22 1.62 -5.92
CA LEU A 74 -3.87 2.19 -5.97
C LEU A 74 -3.11 1.77 -7.23
N LEU A 75 -3.21 0.49 -7.62
CA LEU A 75 -2.53 -0.03 -8.80
C LEU A 75 -3.07 0.58 -10.12
N ASP A 76 -4.33 1.01 -10.15
CA ASP A 76 -4.91 1.72 -11.30
C ASP A 76 -4.15 3.03 -11.63
N PHE A 77 -3.46 3.64 -10.66
CA PHE A 77 -2.59 4.79 -10.93
C PHE A 77 -1.35 4.44 -11.76
N LEU A 78 -0.96 3.17 -11.81
CA LEU A 78 0.20 2.67 -12.57
C LEU A 78 -0.17 2.16 -13.95
N ASP A 79 -1.44 1.77 -14.19
CA ASP A 79 -1.89 1.23 -15.48
C ASP A 79 -1.57 2.13 -16.70
N PRO A 80 -1.59 3.48 -16.61
CA PRO A 80 -1.21 4.34 -17.72
C PRO A 80 0.30 4.37 -18.01
N LEU A 81 1.14 3.84 -17.11
CA LEU A 81 2.60 3.90 -17.25
C LEU A 81 3.09 2.79 -18.19
N PRO A 82 4.03 3.11 -19.11
CA PRO A 82 4.65 2.07 -19.92
C PRO A 82 5.41 1.06 -19.07
N GLU A 83 5.38 -0.21 -19.47
CA GLU A 83 6.16 -1.28 -18.83
C GLU A 83 7.65 -0.92 -18.74
N ALA A 84 8.20 -0.29 -19.78
CA ALA A 84 9.59 0.15 -19.82
C ALA A 84 9.94 1.18 -18.72
N VAL A 85 8.97 1.90 -18.17
CA VAL A 85 9.17 2.83 -17.04
C VAL A 85 9.17 2.06 -15.71
N LEU A 86 8.19 1.17 -15.52
CA LEU A 86 8.03 0.38 -14.28
C LEU A 86 9.15 -0.66 -14.08
N HIS A 87 9.71 -1.16 -15.18
CA HIS A 87 10.78 -2.16 -15.20
C HIS A 87 12.16 -1.54 -15.52
N ALA A 88 12.27 -0.22 -15.58
CA ALA A 88 13.57 0.43 -15.77
C ALA A 88 14.50 0.13 -14.60
N GLU A 89 15.80 0.03 -14.89
CA GLU A 89 16.83 -0.09 -13.86
C GLU A 89 16.81 1.16 -12.98
N GLY A 90 16.69 0.99 -11.67
CA GLY A 90 16.57 2.10 -10.72
C GLY A 90 15.12 2.57 -10.47
N THR A 91 14.11 1.98 -11.11
CA THR A 91 12.71 2.16 -10.74
C THR A 91 12.28 1.07 -9.75
N VAL A 92 11.69 1.47 -8.63
CA VAL A 92 11.09 0.57 -7.65
C VAL A 92 9.67 1.03 -7.36
N VAL A 93 8.70 0.16 -7.66
CA VAL A 93 7.31 0.35 -7.25
C VAL A 93 7.12 -0.34 -5.90
N ARG A 94 6.72 0.40 -4.87
CA ARG A 94 6.55 -0.12 -3.52
C ARG A 94 5.13 0.07 -3.02
N ILE A 95 4.52 -1.02 -2.57
CA ILE A 95 3.35 -0.95 -1.70
C ILE A 95 3.80 -1.21 -0.27
N PHE A 96 3.49 -0.28 0.63
CA PHE A 96 3.63 -0.48 2.06
C PHE A 96 2.23 -0.66 2.67
N MET A 97 2.07 -1.70 3.48
CA MET A 97 0.83 -1.94 4.20
C MET A 97 1.05 -2.33 5.66
N THR A 98 0.16 -1.84 6.52
CA THR A 98 0.02 -2.33 7.89
C THR A 98 -1.20 -3.23 7.96
N LEU A 99 -1.03 -4.42 8.51
CA LEU A 99 -2.13 -5.38 8.69
C LEU A 99 -2.29 -5.69 10.19
N PRO A 100 -3.53 -5.80 10.69
CA PRO A 100 -3.76 -6.25 12.05
C PRO A 100 -3.36 -7.73 12.18
N ARG A 101 -3.24 -8.24 13.41
CA ARG A 101 -2.91 -9.65 13.65
C ARG A 101 -3.94 -10.57 12.97
N GLY A 102 -3.48 -11.39 12.04
CA GLY A 102 -4.32 -12.26 11.25
C GLY A 102 -3.53 -12.90 10.10
N ALA A 103 -4.20 -13.76 9.35
CA ALA A 103 -3.68 -14.27 8.07
C ALA A 103 -4.56 -13.73 6.94
N GLU A 104 -4.31 -12.51 6.49
CA GLU A 104 -4.87 -12.01 5.24
C GLU A 104 -4.25 -12.76 4.06
N THR A 105 -5.07 -13.20 3.11
CA THR A 105 -4.61 -13.84 1.88
C THR A 105 -4.86 -12.90 0.71
N ILE A 106 -3.85 -12.71 -0.13
CA ILE A 106 -3.98 -11.98 -1.39
C ILE A 106 -4.33 -12.98 -2.50
N SER A 107 -5.35 -12.68 -3.31
CA SER A 107 -5.74 -13.56 -4.42
C SER A 107 -4.65 -13.70 -5.48
N ALA A 108 -4.64 -14.85 -6.16
CA ALA A 108 -3.72 -15.11 -7.27
C ALA A 108 -3.91 -14.13 -8.46
N ARG A 109 -5.08 -13.49 -8.58
CA ARG A 109 -5.29 -12.40 -9.55
C ARG A 109 -4.42 -11.20 -9.19
N LEU A 110 -4.49 -10.77 -7.94
CA LEU A 110 -3.77 -9.60 -7.46
C LEU A 110 -2.25 -9.85 -7.43
N VAL A 111 -1.80 -11.05 -7.04
CA VAL A 111 -0.38 -11.43 -7.13
C VAL A 111 0.17 -11.28 -8.55
N ARG A 112 -0.60 -11.71 -9.57
CA ARG A 112 -0.20 -11.54 -10.98
C ARG A 112 -0.14 -10.08 -11.38
N ARG A 113 -1.09 -9.26 -10.93
CA ARG A 113 -1.11 -7.83 -11.20
C ARG A 113 0.10 -7.12 -10.58
N LEU A 114 0.40 -7.42 -9.31
CA LEU A 114 1.58 -6.91 -8.61
C LEU A 114 2.88 -7.28 -9.34
N ALA A 115 3.01 -8.53 -9.79
CA ALA A 115 4.19 -9.00 -10.53
C ALA A 115 4.34 -8.28 -11.88
N ASN A 116 3.26 -8.09 -12.62
CA ASN A 116 3.30 -7.39 -13.92
C ASN A 116 3.74 -5.92 -13.77
N LEU A 117 3.39 -5.28 -12.66
CA LEU A 117 3.72 -3.89 -12.36
C LEU A 117 5.05 -3.73 -11.60
N ASN A 118 5.84 -4.81 -11.48
CA ASN A 118 7.13 -4.83 -10.76
C ASN A 118 7.01 -4.31 -9.31
N VAL A 119 5.92 -4.66 -8.63
CA VAL A 119 5.64 -4.17 -7.27
C VAL A 119 6.40 -4.99 -6.23
N THR A 120 7.11 -4.28 -5.36
CA THR A 120 7.61 -4.80 -4.09
C THR A 120 6.57 -4.56 -3.00
N LEU A 121 6.17 -5.62 -2.31
CA LEU A 121 5.23 -5.56 -1.19
C LEU A 121 6.00 -5.54 0.14
N TRP A 122 5.76 -4.51 0.95
CA TRP A 122 6.25 -4.41 2.33
C TRP A 122 5.04 -4.50 3.27
N ILE A 123 5.06 -5.51 4.14
CA ILE A 123 4.03 -5.72 5.17
C ILE A 123 4.64 -5.45 6.54
N ASP A 124 3.99 -4.60 7.32
CA ASP A 124 4.28 -4.34 8.72
C ASP A 124 3.10 -4.84 9.59
N THR A 125 3.39 -5.32 10.80
CA THR A 125 2.44 -6.02 11.68
C THR A 125 2.55 -5.61 13.14
#